data_AF-A0A654BMR9-F1
#
_entry.id   AF-A0A654BMR9-F1
#
_cell.length_a   1.000
_cell.length_b   1.000
_cell.length_c   1.000
_cell.angle_alpha   90.00
_cell.angle_beta   90.00
_cell.angle_gamma   90.00
#
_symmetry.space_group_name_H-M   'P 1'
#
loop_
_entity.id
_entity.type
_entity.pdbx_description
1 polymer ?
#
loop_
_entity_poly.entity_id
_entity_poly.type
_entity_poly.pdbx_seq_one_letter_code
_entity_poly.pdbx_strand_id
1 'polypeptide(L)' 'MKTHHQQVDFNVFEGMTVQGVATHTRTRGALAWTDGDLRAVRGAGQYLKRPPNPSNFAAARVANKLKEPHPVERAIKV' A
#
# COMPACT_ATOMS: atom_id res chain seq x y z
N MET A 1 -23.70 2.60 -19.62
CA MET A 1 -22.37 2.95 -19.06
C MET A 1 -21.36 3.04 -20.19
N LYS A 2 -20.75 4.20 -20.45
CA LYS A 2 -20.12 4.46 -21.77
C LYS A 2 -18.59 4.55 -21.78
N THR A 3 -17.90 4.82 -20.66
CA THR A 3 -16.49 5.25 -20.71
C THR A 3 -15.58 4.69 -19.61
N HIS A 4 -16.09 4.13 -18.52
CA HIS A 4 -15.27 3.55 -17.46
C HIS A 4 -14.96 2.06 -17.78
N HIS A 5 -13.94 1.52 -17.12
CA HIS A 5 -13.39 0.19 -17.42
C HIS A 5 -13.72 -0.86 -16.36
N GLN A 6 -14.67 -0.56 -15.45
CA GLN A 6 -15.11 -1.51 -14.41
C GLN A 6 -16.22 -2.40 -14.95
N GLN A 7 -16.20 -3.69 -14.59
CA GLN A 7 -17.22 -4.67 -15.01
C GLN A 7 -18.48 -4.58 -14.13
N VAL A 8 -19.10 -3.40 -14.12
CA VAL A 8 -20.36 -3.06 -13.45
C VAL A 8 -21.14 -2.09 -14.34
N ASP A 9 -22.41 -1.83 -14.02
CA ASP A 9 -23.36 -1.04 -14.82
C ASP A 9 -23.69 0.36 -14.24
N PHE A 10 -23.17 0.70 -13.07
CA PHE A 10 -23.31 2.02 -12.43
C PHE A 10 -21.97 2.61 -11.96
N ASN A 11 -21.91 3.95 -11.91
CA ASN A 11 -20.77 4.69 -11.37
C ASN A 11 -21.27 5.65 -10.30
N VAL A 12 -20.71 5.58 -9.10
CA VAL A 12 -21.05 6.50 -8.00
C VAL A 12 -20.64 7.95 -8.27
N PHE A 13 -19.79 8.17 -9.28
CA PHE A 13 -19.29 9.49 -9.69
C PHE A 13 -19.91 9.99 -11.02
N GLU A 14 -21.02 9.39 -11.49
CA GLU A 14 -21.66 9.81 -12.74
C GLU A 14 -22.01 11.30 -12.73
N GLY A 15 -21.66 12.03 -13.81
CA GLY A 15 -21.94 13.46 -13.95
C GLY A 15 -20.94 14.41 -13.29
N MET A 16 -19.91 13.91 -12.60
CA MET A 16 -18.86 14.76 -12.03
C MET A 16 -17.84 15.22 -13.10
N THR A 17 -17.61 16.52 -13.19
CA THR A 17 -16.51 17.10 -13.98
C THR A 17 -15.23 17.13 -13.15
N VAL A 18 -14.14 16.60 -13.71
CA VAL A 18 -12.83 16.58 -13.05
C VAL A 18 -11.78 17.29 -13.91
N GLN A 19 -10.78 17.90 -13.25
CA GLN A 19 -9.61 18.44 -13.90
C GLN A 19 -8.39 17.60 -13.53
N GLY A 20 -7.67 17.13 -14.54
CA GLY A 20 -6.57 16.17 -14.38
C GLY A 20 -7.03 14.74 -14.62
N VAL A 21 -6.50 14.13 -15.68
CA VAL A 21 -6.74 12.73 -16.05
C VAL A 21 -5.42 12.01 -16.27
N ALA A 22 -5.39 10.70 -16.00
CA ALA A 22 -4.25 9.88 -16.33
C ALA A 22 -4.20 9.66 -17.86
N THR A 23 -3.30 10.37 -18.54
CA THR A 23 -3.06 10.17 -19.98
C THR A 23 -2.21 8.93 -20.22
N HIS A 24 -1.22 8.67 -19.37
CA HIS A 24 -0.30 7.54 -19.50
C HIS A 24 -0.11 6.84 -18.15
N THR A 25 -0.22 5.51 -18.14
CA THR A 25 0.08 4.70 -16.95
C THR A 25 1.16 3.68 -17.29
N ARG A 26 2.28 3.72 -16.57
CA ARG A 26 3.34 2.73 -16.66
C ARG A 26 3.30 1.76 -15.49
N THR A 27 3.49 0.48 -15.79
CA THR A 27 3.64 -0.56 -14.79
C THR A 27 4.78 -1.49 -15.21
N ARG A 28 5.76 -1.69 -14.31
CA ARG A 28 6.91 -2.58 -14.53
C ARG A 28 7.66 -2.30 -15.86
N GLY A 29 7.75 -1.04 -16.26
CA GLY A 29 8.39 -0.61 -17.51
C GLY A 29 7.50 -0.68 -18.76
N ALA A 30 6.31 -1.28 -18.69
CA ALA A 30 5.36 -1.33 -19.79
C ALA A 30 4.39 -0.13 -19.74
N LEU A 31 4.07 0.44 -20.91
CA LEU A 31 2.99 1.42 -21.07
C LEU A 31 1.65 0.67 -21.14
N ALA A 32 0.96 0.55 -20.01
CA ALA A 32 -0.26 -0.23 -19.89
C ALA A 32 -1.53 0.56 -20.22
N TRP A 33 -1.43 1.89 -20.31
CA TRP A 33 -2.53 2.79 -20.65
C TRP A 33 -2.00 4.00 -21.42
N THR A 34 -2.70 4.40 -22.48
CA THR A 34 -2.44 5.66 -23.19
C THR A 34 -3.75 6.24 -23.73
N ASP A 35 -4.13 7.43 -23.28
CA ASP A 35 -5.23 8.24 -23.84
C ASP A 35 -6.54 7.48 -24.15
N GLY A 36 -6.97 6.58 -23.26
CA GLY A 36 -8.19 5.78 -23.47
C GLY A 36 -7.94 4.33 -23.91
N ASP A 37 -6.72 4.01 -24.36
CA ASP A 37 -6.33 2.71 -24.88
C ASP A 37 -5.67 1.84 -23.79
N LEU A 38 -6.32 0.72 -23.46
CA LEU A 38 -5.85 -0.25 -22.46
C LEU A 38 -4.92 -1.29 -23.11
N ARG A 39 -3.65 -1.25 -22.73
CA ARG A 39 -2.57 -2.13 -23.22
C ARG A 39 -2.05 -3.12 -22.17
N ALA A 40 -2.81 -3.31 -21.09
CA ALA A 40 -2.42 -4.23 -20.02
C ALA A 40 -2.47 -5.68 -20.50
N VAL A 41 -1.43 -6.46 -20.16
CA VAL A 41 -1.35 -7.89 -20.48
C VAL A 41 -1.79 -8.72 -19.27
N ARG A 42 -2.74 -9.65 -19.49
CA ARG A 42 -3.20 -10.57 -18.44
C ARG A 42 -2.02 -11.36 -17.88
N GLY A 43 -1.85 -11.33 -16.57
CA GLY A 43 -0.75 -12.02 -15.89
C GLY A 43 0.59 -11.26 -15.86
N ALA A 44 0.69 -10.04 -16.42
CA ALA A 44 1.91 -9.23 -16.31
C ALA A 44 2.16 -8.70 -14.88
N GLY A 45 1.11 -8.66 -14.05
CA GLY A 45 1.23 -8.38 -12.62
C GLY A 45 1.96 -9.52 -11.90
N GLN A 46 2.71 -9.18 -10.86
CA GLN A 46 3.43 -10.16 -10.04
C GLN A 46 3.09 -9.97 -8.57
N TYR A 47 3.14 -11.06 -7.82
CA TYR A 47 3.03 -11.00 -6.37
C TYR A 47 4.25 -10.28 -5.78
N LEU A 48 3.99 -9.29 -4.92
CA LEU A 48 5.03 -8.60 -4.16
C LEU A 48 5.03 -9.10 -2.72
N LYS A 49 5.99 -9.95 -2.37
CA LYS A 49 6.16 -10.45 -1.01
C LYS A 49 6.58 -9.30 -0.08
N ARG A 50 5.81 -9.07 0.98
CA ARG A 50 6.12 -8.06 2.00
C ARG A 50 6.78 -8.74 3.19
N PRO A 51 8.01 -8.36 3.59
CA PRO A 51 8.64 -8.93 4.76
C PRO A 51 7.89 -8.50 6.04
N PRO A 52 7.88 -9.36 7.09
CA PRO A 52 7.37 -8.96 8.39
C PRO A 52 8.28 -7.88 9.01
N ASN A 53 7.76 -7.25 10.07
CA ASN A 53 8.49 -6.26 10.86
C ASN A 53 8.96 -5.01 10.09
N PRO A 54 8.04 -4.29 9.41
CA PRO A 54 8.33 -3.03 8.71
C PRO A 54 8.91 -1.95 9.63
N SER A 55 9.48 -0.90 9.02
CA SER A 55 10.20 0.17 9.71
C SER A 55 9.38 0.91 10.77
N ASN A 56 8.06 0.98 10.62
CA ASN A 56 7.17 1.59 11.62
C ASN A 56 7.18 0.88 12.98
N PHE A 57 7.61 -0.39 13.06
CA PHE A 57 7.81 -1.08 14.33
C PHE A 57 9.05 -0.61 15.11
N ALA A 58 9.93 0.21 14.52
CA ALA A 58 11.13 0.70 15.20
C ALA A 58 10.78 1.42 16.52
N ALA A 59 9.77 2.30 16.50
CA ALA A 59 9.31 3.00 17.70
C ALA A 59 8.80 2.05 18.78
N ALA A 60 8.03 1.02 18.40
CA ALA A 60 7.54 0.01 19.34
C ALA A 60 8.68 -0.80 19.98
N ARG A 61 9.75 -1.13 19.22
CA ARG A 61 10.92 -1.83 19.78
C ARG A 61 11.65 -0.99 20.81
N VAL A 62 11.84 0.31 20.54
CA VAL A 62 12.44 1.24 21.51
C VAL A 62 11.56 1.34 22.75
N ALA A 63 10.26 1.54 22.59
CA ALA A 63 9.32 1.63 23.70
C ALA A 63 9.29 0.34 24.54
N ASN A 64 9.34 -0.83 23.92
CA ASN A 64 9.38 -2.11 24.62
C ASN A 64 10.68 -2.28 25.41
N LYS A 65 11.83 -1.94 24.82
CA LYS A 65 13.13 -1.99 25.50
C LYS A 65 13.17 -1.07 26.72
N LEU A 66 12.65 0.15 26.59
CA LEU A 66 12.57 1.10 27.70
C LEU A 66 11.63 0.65 28.83
N LYS A 67 10.70 -0.27 28.54
CA LYS A 67 9.73 -0.82 29.50
C LYS A 67 10.17 -2.18 30.05
N GLU A 68 11.40 -2.62 29.78
CA GLU A 68 11.93 -3.86 30.36
C GLU A 68 11.93 -3.76 31.89
N PRO A 69 11.27 -4.69 32.61
CA PRO A 69 11.22 -4.65 34.07
C PRO A 69 12.58 -5.01 34.67
N HIS A 70 13.00 -4.28 35.71
CA HIS A 70 14.23 -4.56 36.44
C HIS A 70 13.94 -5.08 37.86
N PRO A 71 14.68 -6.10 38.33
CA PRO A 71 14.54 -6.61 39.68
C PRO A 71 15.06 -5.62 40.72
N VAL A 72 14.49 -5.67 41.93
CA VAL A 72 14.99 -4.90 43.08
C VAL A 72 16.02 -5.74 43.82
N GLU A 73 17.26 -5.27 43.88
CA GLU A 73 18.32 -5.92 44.67
C GLU A 73 18.02 -5.76 46.17
N ARG A 74 18.04 -6.88 46.91
CA ARG A 74 17.84 -6.90 48.36
C ARG A 74 19.05 -7.57 49.01
N ALA A 75 19.77 -6.83 49.84
CA ALA A 75 20.85 -7.39 50.65
C ALA A 75 20.26 -8.12 51.87
N ILE A 76 20.66 -9.38 52.07
CA ILE A 76 20.45 -10.08 53.34
C ILE A 76 21.65 -9.72 54.22
N LYS A 77 21.42 -8.92 55.26
CA LYS A 77 22.37 -8.77 56.36
C LYS A 77 22.36 -10.09 57.14
N VAL A 78 23.38 -10.92 56.91
CA VAL A 78 23.76 -12.02 57.82
C VAL A 78 24.74 -11.47 58.84
#